data_AF-A0A969ASJ2-F1
#
_entry.id   AF-A0A969ASJ2-F1
#
_cell.length_a   1.000
_cell.length_b   1.000
_cell.length_c   1.000
_cell.angle_alpha   90.00
_cell.angle_beta   90.00
_cell.angle_gamma   90.00
#
_symmetry.space_group_name_H-M   'P 1'
#
loop_
_entity.id
_entity.type
_entity.pdbx_description
1 polymer ?
#
loop_
_entity_poly.entity_id
_entity_poly.type
_entity_poly.pdbx_seq_one_letter_code
_entity_poly.pdbx_strand_id
1 'polypeptide(L)' 'MAKEKFNYSKALEEIERIVSQIENGEVDIDELSEMVKRAATLIRQCKGKLKETNQELDSIIGTLEE' A
#
# COMPACT_ATOMS: atom_id res chain seq x y z
N MET A 1 -7.42 -5.69 22.34
CA MET A 1 -6.93 -6.16 21.03
C MET A 1 -6.56 -4.91 20.23
N ALA A 2 -5.27 -4.67 20.00
CA ALA A 2 -4.81 -3.46 19.33
C ALA A 2 -5.16 -3.54 17.84
N LYS A 3 -5.89 -2.55 17.32
CA LYS A 3 -6.13 -2.37 15.87
C LYS A 3 -4.77 -2.37 15.19
N GLU A 4 -4.47 -3.38 14.37
CA GLU A 4 -3.26 -3.36 13.54
C GLU A 4 -3.31 -2.11 12.66
N LYS A 5 -2.45 -1.13 13.00
CA LYS A 5 -2.27 0.05 12.16
C LYS A 5 -1.61 -0.40 10.86
N PHE A 6 -2.17 0.08 9.75
CA PHE A 6 -1.56 -0.06 8.43
C PHE A 6 -0.08 0.36 8.48
N ASN A 7 0.80 -0.51 7.99
CA ASN A 7 2.23 -0.26 7.91
C ASN A 7 2.64 -0.22 6.44
N TYR A 8 3.12 0.94 5.99
CA TYR A 8 3.46 1.18 4.59
C TYR A 8 4.57 0.24 4.10
N SER A 9 5.63 0.03 4.89
CA SER A 9 6.75 -0.85 4.51
C SER A 9 6.30 -2.30 4.36
N LYS A 10 5.45 -2.81 5.28
CA LYS A 10 4.90 -4.16 5.16
C LYS A 10 3.99 -4.30 3.94
N ALA A 11 3.17 -3.30 3.65
CA ALA A 11 2.31 -3.30 2.47
C ALA A 11 3.13 -3.30 1.17
N LEU A 12 4.24 -2.55 1.14
CA LEU A 12 5.15 -2.53 0.00
C LEU A 12 5.82 -3.90 -0.22
N GLU A 13 6.33 -4.51 0.85
CA GLU A 13 6.95 -5.83 0.81
C GLU A 13 5.95 -6.91 0.34
N GLU A 14 4.69 -6.83 0.77
CA GLU A 14 3.64 -7.74 0.32
C GLU A 14 3.33 -7.55 -1.18
N ILE A 15 3.30 -6.30 -1.68
CA ILE A 15 3.12 -6.02 -3.11
C ILE A 15 4.29 -6.61 -3.92
N GLU A 16 5.53 -6.41 -3.48
CA GLU A 16 6.72 -6.96 -4.17
C GLU A 16 6.66 -8.48 -4.25
N ARG A 17 6.29 -9.15 -3.15
CA ARG A 17 6.10 -10.61 -3.13
C ARG A 17 5.03 -11.06 -4.11
N ILE A 18 3.88 -10.38 -4.13
CA ILE A 18 2.80 -10.69 -5.07
C ILE A 18 3.30 -10.58 -6.52
N VAL A 19 4.01 -9.49 -6.85
CA VAL A 19 4.55 -9.29 -8.20
C VAL A 19 5.52 -10.41 -8.56
N SER A 20 6.48 -10.72 -7.69
CA SER A 20 7.45 -11.80 -7.94
C SER A 20 6.78 -13.16 -8.15
N GLN A 21 5.75 -13.48 -7.38
CA GLN A 21 5.00 -14.73 -7.55
C GLN A 21 4.27 -14.78 -8.91
N ILE A 22 3.67 -13.67 -9.33
CA ILE A 22 3.01 -13.56 -10.64
C ILE A 22 4.03 -13.71 -11.78
N GLU A 23 5.19 -13.05 -11.67
CA GLU A 23 6.25 -13.11 -12.69
C GLU A 23 6.87 -14.50 -12.83
N ASN A 24 6.95 -15.26 -11.73
CA ASN A 24 7.46 -16.64 -11.76
C ASN A 24 6.49 -17.63 -12.42
N GLY A 25 5.24 -17.24 -12.67
CA GLY A 25 4.27 -18.05 -13.42
C GLY A 25 3.83 -19.32 -12.69
N GLU A 26 4.10 -19.44 -11.39
CA GLU A 26 3.74 -20.60 -10.55
C GLU A 26 2.30 -20.53 -10.01
N VAL A 27 1.50 -19.56 -10.47
CA VAL A 27 0.20 -19.22 -9.90
C VAL A 27 -0.94 -19.67 -10.81
N ASP A 28 -1.95 -20.34 -10.24
CA ASP A 28 -3.17 -20.68 -10.97
C ASP A 28 -3.96 -19.41 -11.37
N ILE A 29 -4.80 -19.48 -12.40
CA ILE A 29 -5.56 -18.33 -12.91
C ILE A 29 -6.57 -17.78 -11.89
N ASP A 30 -7.14 -18.65 -11.05
CA ASP A 30 -8.06 -18.24 -10.00
C ASP A 30 -7.30 -17.52 -8.87
N GLU A 31 -6.11 -18.02 -8.52
CA GLU A 31 -5.22 -17.42 -7.52
C GLU A 31 -4.63 -16.08 -8.01
N LEU A 32 -4.29 -15.98 -9.30
CA LEU A 32 -3.80 -14.75 -9.92
C LEU A 32 -4.81 -13.60 -9.76
N SER A 33 -6.10 -13.88 -9.94
CA SER A 33 -7.17 -12.88 -9.77
C SER A 33 -7.19 -12.32 -8.34
N GLU A 34 -7.08 -13.19 -7.34
CA GLU A 34 -7.07 -12.80 -5.93
C GLU A 34 -5.80 -12.04 -5.56
N MET A 35 -4.64 -12.45 -6.07
CA MET A 35 -3.37 -11.75 -5.86
C MET A 35 -3.39 -10.34 -6.43
N VAL A 36 -3.93 -10.16 -7.64
CA VAL A 36 -4.08 -8.84 -8.26
C VAL A 36 -5.04 -7.96 -7.46
N LYS A 37 -6.19 -8.48 -7.00
CA LYS A 37 -7.12 -7.74 -6.13
C LYS A 37 -6.46 -7.31 -4.82
N ARG A 38 -5.64 -8.19 -4.23
CA ARG A 38 -4.90 -7.92 -3.00
C ARG A 38 -3.87 -6.81 -3.23
N ALA A 39 -3.05 -6.91 -4.26
CA ALA A 39 -2.09 -5.87 -4.62
C ALA A 39 -2.78 -4.52 -4.88
N ALA A 40 -3.90 -4.51 -5.62
CA ALA A 40 -4.67 -3.28 -5.88
C ALA A 40 -5.18 -2.64 -4.57
N THR A 41 -5.62 -3.46 -3.62
CA THR A 41 -6.06 -2.99 -2.29
C THR A 41 -4.92 -2.34 -1.51
N LEU A 42 -3.75 -3.01 -1.46
CA LEU A 42 -2.56 -2.48 -0.78
C LEU A 42 -2.09 -1.18 -1.42
N ILE A 43 -2.04 -1.10 -2.75
CA ILE A 43 -1.68 0.12 -3.49
C ILE A 43 -2.64 1.26 -3.14
N ARG A 44 -3.94 0.99 -3.06
CA ARG A 44 -4.94 2.01 -2.69
C ARG A 44 -4.70 2.53 -1.26
N GLN A 45 -4.36 1.65 -0.33
CA GLN A 45 -4.03 2.04 1.05
C GLN A 45 -2.74 2.86 1.11
N CYS A 46 -1.69 2.45 0.40
CA CYS A 46 -0.43 3.20 0.28
C CYS A 46 -0.67 4.62 -0.26
N LYS A 47 -1.45 4.75 -1.34
CA LYS A 47 -1.82 6.06 -1.91
C LYS A 47 -2.61 6.91 -0.92
N GLY A 48 -3.54 6.31 -0.19
CA GLY A 48 -4.29 6.98 0.87
C GLY A 48 -3.36 7.55 1.95
N LYS A 49 -2.38 6.75 2.39
CA LYS A 49 -1.44 7.16 3.43
C LYS A 49 -0.51 8.28 2.96
N LEU A 50 0.00 8.20 1.74
CA LEU A 50 0.82 9.26 1.15
C LEU A 50 0.04 10.59 1.05
N LYS A 51 -1.24 10.52 0.64
CA LYS A 51 -2.08 11.71 0.57
C LYS A 51 -2.29 12.33 1.95
N GLU A 52 -2.59 11.51 2.96
CA GLU A 52 -2.75 11.98 4.35
C GLU A 52 -1.47 12.65 4.85
N THR A 53 -0.31 12.02 4.64
CA THR A 53 0.99 12.57 5.03
C THR A 53 1.31 13.88 4.31
N ASN A 54 1.04 13.97 3.00
CA ASN A 54 1.23 15.24 2.26
C ASN A 54 0.35 16.35 2.80
N GLN A 55 -0.94 16.08 3.09
CA GLN A 55 -1.84 17.09 3.65
C GLN A 55 -1.40 17.58 5.03
N GLU A 56 -0.85 16.68 5.85
CA GLU A 56 -0.29 17.02 7.16
C GLU A 56 0.97 17.89 7.00
N LEU A 57 1.86 17.55 6.07
CA LEU A 57 3.04 18.36 5.75
C LEU A 57 2.66 19.76 5.25
N ASP A 58 1.72 19.86 4.30
CA ASP A 58 1.25 21.14 3.76
C ASP A 58 0.68 22.03 4.88
N SER A 59 -0.07 21.43 5.82
CA SER A 59 -0.65 22.15 6.96
C SER A 59 0.43 22.67 7.93
N ILE A 60 1.46 21.85 8.20
CA ILE A 60 2.58 22.23 9.06
C ILE A 60 3.37 23.38 8.43
N ILE A 61 3.68 23.26 7.13
CA ILE A 61 4.42 24.30 6.39
C ILE A 61 3.62 25.61 6.39
N GLY A 62 2.33 25.56 6.08
CA GLY A 62 1.47 26.75 6.11
C GLY A 62 1.41 27.43 7.47
N THR A 63 1.51 26.67 8.57
CA THR A 63 1.57 27.24 9.93
C THR A 63 2.92 27.90 10.25
N LEU A 64 4.01 27.47 9.60
CA LEU A 64 5.35 28.02 9.81
C LEU A 64 5.61 29.29 8.98
N GLU A 65 4.81 29.54 7.95
CA GLU A 65 4.90 30.71 7.06
C GLU A 65 4.01 31.89 7.51
N GLU A 66 3.17 31.70 8.54
CA GLU A 66 2.40 32.75 9.25
C GLU A 66 3.16 33.32 10.46
#